data_AF-H0TWV9-F1
#
_entry.id   AF-H0TWV9-F1
#
_cell.length_a   1.000
_cell.length_b   1.000
_cell.length_c   1.000
_cell.angle_alpha   90.00
_cell.angle_beta   90.00
_cell.angle_gamma   90.00
#
_symmetry.space_group_name_H-M   'P 1'
#
loop_
_entity.id
_entity.type
_entity.pdbx_description
1 polymer ?
#
loop_
_entity_poly.entity_id
_entity_poly.type
_entity_poly.pdbx_seq_one_letter_code
_entity_poly.pdbx_strand_id
1 'polypeptide(L)'
;MIGRLPAAEFFLFRCRKRVGSFVLRALSANEEPVMSKIVPCLWFKGDAEEAANFYVSLLPNSRVETVQRSPIDTPSGAAGSVLVVEFTLAGQRFMGLNGGTKVEHTDAVSFKIGCEDQAEVDRLWDALCANGGQPVQCGWLKDRWGMRWQIVPDAMMRYLASPDRAAANRAMAAMMKMVKLDLEGLRRAYEAVT
;
A
#
# COMPACT_ATOMS: atom_id res chain seq x y z
N MET A 1 -43.28 1.15 59.95
CA MET A 1 -41.93 0.55 59.94
C MET A 1 -40.98 1.66 59.50
N ILE A 2 -40.45 2.46 60.44
CA ILE A 2 -39.19 2.22 61.18
C ILE A 2 -38.04 2.03 60.18
N GLY A 3 -36.98 2.83 60.15
CA GLY A 3 -36.52 3.86 61.06
C GLY A 3 -35.29 4.55 60.48
N ARG A 4 -35.06 5.77 60.96
CA ARG A 4 -33.99 6.72 60.63
C ARG A 4 -32.73 6.37 61.43
N LEU A 5 -31.58 6.96 61.03
CA LEU A 5 -30.40 7.37 61.83
C LEU A 5 -29.10 6.51 61.79
N PRO A 6 -27.91 7.14 62.03
CA PRO A 6 -26.77 7.06 61.10
C PRO A 6 -25.39 6.78 61.76
N ALA A 7 -24.35 6.83 60.92
CA ALA A 7 -22.99 7.36 61.12
C ALA A 7 -21.98 6.72 62.11
N ALA A 8 -20.74 6.61 61.59
CA ALA A 8 -19.43 6.52 62.28
C ALA A 8 -19.18 5.21 63.06
N GLU A 9 -17.98 4.63 63.17
CA GLU A 9 -16.62 5.13 63.02
C GLU A 9 -15.64 3.93 62.93
N PHE A 10 -14.58 4.12 62.12
CA PHE A 10 -13.21 3.64 62.28
C PHE A 10 -12.90 2.29 62.97
N PHE A 11 -12.29 1.37 62.21
CA PHE A 11 -11.02 0.79 62.64
C PHE A 11 -10.07 0.57 61.45
N LEU A 12 -8.84 1.02 61.64
CA LEU A 12 -7.75 1.11 60.69
C LEU A 12 -7.23 -0.27 60.27
N PHE A 13 -7.18 -0.57 58.97
CA PHE A 13 -6.10 -1.42 58.44
C PHE A 13 -5.69 -1.03 57.01
N ARG A 14 -4.76 -0.08 56.98
CA ARG A 14 -3.61 0.05 56.07
C ARG A 14 -3.41 -1.12 55.08
N CYS A 15 -3.74 -0.91 53.81
CA CYS A 15 -2.96 -1.46 52.70
C CYS A 15 -2.92 -0.51 51.51
N ARG A 16 -1.70 -0.09 51.16
CA ARG A 16 -1.35 0.96 50.23
C ARG A 16 -0.90 0.30 48.93
N LYS A 17 -1.69 0.31 47.86
CA LYS A 17 -1.17 0.19 46.49
C LYS A 17 -1.97 1.04 45.51
N ARG A 18 -1.24 1.98 44.90
CA ARG A 18 -1.55 2.81 43.73
C ARG A 18 -2.51 2.11 42.75
N VAL A 19 -3.66 2.74 42.52
CA VAL A 19 -4.35 2.63 41.23
C VAL A 19 -4.06 3.95 40.53
N GLY A 20 -3.08 3.93 39.63
CA GLY A 20 -2.88 5.02 38.68
C GLY A 20 -4.10 5.08 37.79
N SER A 21 -4.72 6.26 37.74
CA SER A 21 -5.81 6.60 36.82
C SER A 21 -5.40 6.23 35.40
N PHE A 22 -5.94 5.12 34.88
CA PHE A 22 -5.93 4.82 33.46
C PHE A 22 -6.95 5.76 32.83
N VAL A 23 -6.50 6.96 32.45
CA VAL A 23 -7.29 7.83 31.58
C VAL A 23 -7.31 7.15 30.22
N LEU A 24 -8.42 6.46 29.93
CA LEU A 24 -8.79 6.01 28.60
C LEU A 24 -8.87 7.27 27.73
N ARG A 25 -7.79 7.60 27.00
CA ARG A 25 -7.79 8.72 26.07
C ARG A 25 -8.67 8.28 24.90
N ALA A 26 -9.87 8.84 24.83
CA ALA A 26 -10.71 8.73 23.65
C ALA A 26 -9.89 9.16 22.43
N LEU A 27 -9.77 8.28 21.43
CA LEU A 27 -9.26 8.65 20.12
C LEU A 27 -10.26 9.64 19.52
N SER A 28 -9.84 10.91 19.40
CA SER A 28 -10.59 11.94 18.72
C SER A 28 -10.69 11.57 17.24
N ALA A 29 -11.89 11.27 16.77
CA ALA A 29 -12.19 10.89 15.38
C ALA A 29 -12.17 12.08 14.42
N ASN A 30 -11.17 12.97 14.51
CA ASN A 30 -11.04 14.17 13.66
C ASN A 30 -9.56 14.58 13.48
N GLU A 31 -8.68 13.64 13.15
CA GLU A 31 -7.43 14.00 12.47
C GLU A 31 -7.71 13.89 10.96
N GLU A 32 -7.99 15.04 10.33
CA GLU A 32 -7.89 15.15 8.88
C GLU A 32 -6.50 14.65 8.46
N PRO A 33 -6.39 13.65 7.59
CA PRO A 33 -5.10 13.10 7.20
C PRO A 33 -4.24 14.24 6.68
N VAL A 34 -3.03 14.40 7.24
CA VAL A 34 -2.09 15.43 6.80
C VAL A 34 -1.68 15.12 5.38
N MET A 35 -2.30 15.80 4.43
CA MET A 35 -2.07 15.59 3.00
C MET A 35 -0.67 16.07 2.61
N SER A 36 0.11 15.19 1.96
CA SER A 36 1.43 15.55 1.44
C SER A 36 1.32 16.72 0.45
N LYS A 37 2.25 17.69 0.56
CA LYS A 37 2.41 18.79 -0.41
C LYS A 37 3.00 18.33 -1.74
N ILE A 38 3.69 17.19 -1.76
CA ILE A 38 4.30 16.62 -2.96
C ILE A 38 3.40 15.49 -3.46
N VAL A 39 3.03 15.56 -4.75
CA VAL A 39 2.24 14.56 -5.45
C VAL A 39 3.07 13.99 -6.59
N PRO A 40 3.29 12.65 -6.64
CA PRO A 40 3.95 12.04 -7.78
C PRO A 40 3.10 12.22 -9.05
N CYS A 41 3.74 12.73 -10.10
CA CYS A 41 3.13 12.90 -11.42
C CYS A 41 3.58 11.76 -12.35
N LEU A 42 2.62 11.02 -12.89
CA LEU A 42 2.81 9.90 -13.79
C LEU A 42 2.50 10.35 -15.22
N TRP A 43 3.48 10.22 -16.11
CA TRP A 43 3.31 10.59 -17.51
C TRP A 43 2.62 9.49 -18.31
N PHE A 44 1.65 9.88 -19.14
CA PHE A 44 0.97 9.00 -20.08
C PHE A 44 0.93 9.64 -21.48
N LYS A 45 0.85 8.81 -22.51
CA LYS A 45 0.66 9.29 -23.89
C LYS A 45 -0.71 9.94 -24.04
N GLY A 46 -1.78 9.25 -23.63
CA GLY A 46 -3.16 9.75 -23.68
C GLY A 46 -4.14 9.01 -22.75
N ASP A 47 -3.65 7.99 -22.05
CA ASP A 47 -4.50 6.99 -21.39
C ASP A 47 -4.53 7.13 -19.86
N ALA A 48 -4.21 8.32 -19.32
CA ALA A 48 -4.10 8.55 -17.88
C ALA A 48 -5.39 8.20 -17.11
N GLU A 49 -6.57 8.50 -17.66
CA GLU A 49 -7.85 8.17 -17.02
C GLU A 49 -8.10 6.66 -17.00
N GLU A 50 -7.77 5.95 -18.07
CA GLU A 50 -7.89 4.50 -18.13
C GLU A 50 -6.93 3.82 -17.14
N ALA A 51 -5.70 4.33 -17.04
CA ALA A 51 -4.71 3.88 -16.07
C ALA A 51 -5.18 4.11 -14.63
N ALA A 52 -5.63 5.32 -14.31
CA ALA A 52 -6.13 5.65 -12.98
C ALA A 52 -7.31 4.74 -12.58
N ASN A 53 -8.31 4.58 -13.46
CA ASN A 53 -9.47 3.72 -13.19
C ASN A 53 -9.06 2.26 -12.92
N PHE A 54 -8.10 1.74 -13.69
CA PHE A 54 -7.57 0.42 -13.43
C PHE A 54 -6.84 0.35 -12.09
N TYR A 55 -5.92 1.28 -11.79
CA TYR A 55 -5.14 1.25 -10.56
C TYR A 55 -6.02 1.33 -9.32
N VAL A 56 -7.03 2.20 -9.31
CA VAL A 56 -7.92 2.35 -8.15
C VAL A 56 -8.84 1.15 -7.95
N SER A 57 -8.99 0.28 -8.96
CA SER A 57 -9.72 -0.98 -8.81
C SER A 57 -8.89 -2.07 -8.11
N LEU A 58 -7.55 -1.92 -8.04
CA LEU A 58 -6.67 -2.96 -7.52
C LEU A 58 -6.67 -3.06 -5.99
N LEU A 59 -6.87 -1.94 -5.29
CA LEU A 59 -6.68 -1.86 -3.84
C LEU A 59 -7.82 -1.09 -3.17
N PRO A 60 -8.20 -1.46 -1.93
CA PRO A 60 -9.14 -0.66 -1.14
C PRO A 60 -8.57 0.74 -0.87
N ASN A 61 -9.42 1.66 -0.38
CA ASN A 61 -9.05 3.05 -0.10
C ASN A 61 -8.47 3.77 -1.33
N SER A 62 -8.99 3.44 -2.52
CA SER A 62 -8.58 4.02 -3.79
C SER A 62 -9.79 4.58 -4.53
N ARG A 63 -9.60 5.69 -5.24
CA ARG A 63 -10.65 6.33 -6.06
C ARG A 63 -10.04 7.36 -7.01
N VAL A 64 -10.70 7.61 -8.14
CA VAL A 64 -10.42 8.79 -8.95
C VAL A 64 -11.04 10.00 -8.25
N GLU A 65 -10.28 11.07 -8.09
CA GLU A 65 -10.72 12.30 -7.42
C GLU A 65 -11.26 13.32 -8.42
N THR A 66 -10.52 13.56 -9.51
CA THR A 66 -10.87 14.58 -10.49
C THR A 66 -10.31 14.23 -11.86
N VAL A 67 -11.10 14.47 -12.90
CA VAL A 67 -10.68 14.38 -14.30
C VAL A 67 -10.80 15.77 -14.92
N GLN A 68 -9.67 16.39 -15.24
CA GLN A 68 -9.61 17.71 -15.85
C GLN A 68 -9.37 17.60 -17.35
N ARG A 69 -10.22 18.28 -18.11
CA ARG A 69 -10.12 18.38 -19.57
C ARG A 69 -9.40 19.67 -19.97
N SER A 70 -8.68 19.64 -21.08
CA SER A 70 -8.00 20.83 -21.61
C SER A 70 -9.03 21.84 -22.13
N PRO A 71 -8.94 23.13 -21.77
CA PRO A 71 -9.85 24.16 -22.29
C PRO A 71 -9.49 24.61 -23.72
N ILE A 72 -8.27 24.32 -24.16
CA ILE A 72 -7.72 24.70 -25.48
C ILE A 72 -6.99 23.52 -26.12
N ASP A 73 -6.64 23.65 -27.39
CA ASP A 73 -5.72 22.72 -28.04
C ASP A 73 -4.33 22.85 -27.40
N THR A 74 -3.66 21.71 -27.22
CA THR A 74 -2.30 21.61 -26.69
C THR A 74 -1.46 20.70 -27.59
N PRO A 75 -0.13 20.66 -27.42
CA PRO A 75 0.69 19.64 -28.07
C PRO A 75 0.29 18.20 -27.70
N SER A 76 -0.42 18.01 -26.58
CA SER A 76 -0.84 16.70 -26.09
C SER A 76 -2.23 16.25 -26.54
N GLY A 77 -3.06 17.15 -27.07
CA GLY A 77 -4.39 16.82 -27.56
C GLY A 77 -5.26 18.05 -27.85
N ALA A 78 -6.44 17.82 -28.44
CA ALA A 78 -7.42 18.88 -28.71
C ALA A 78 -8.13 19.38 -27.43
N ALA A 79 -8.76 20.54 -27.51
CA ALA A 79 -9.67 21.03 -26.47
C ALA A 79 -10.74 19.97 -26.12
N GLY A 80 -11.06 19.83 -24.84
CA GLY A 80 -11.99 18.81 -24.32
C GLY A 80 -11.37 17.43 -24.08
N SER A 81 -10.15 17.17 -24.57
CA SER A 81 -9.42 15.94 -24.22
C SER A 81 -9.01 15.93 -22.75
N VAL A 82 -8.86 14.74 -22.16
CA VAL A 82 -8.40 14.59 -20.77
C VAL A 82 -6.93 15.00 -20.70
N LEU A 83 -6.62 15.95 -19.82
CA LEU A 83 -5.26 16.46 -19.62
C LEU A 83 -4.66 15.93 -18.32
N VAL A 84 -5.41 16.04 -17.21
CA VAL A 84 -4.96 15.66 -15.88
C VAL A 84 -5.99 14.76 -15.22
N VAL A 85 -5.52 13.74 -14.51
CA VAL A 85 -6.35 12.87 -13.68
C VAL A 85 -5.73 12.81 -12.30
N GLU A 86 -6.42 13.30 -11.29
CA GLU A 86 -6.03 13.10 -9.89
C GLU A 86 -6.72 11.86 -9.34
N PHE A 87 -5.95 11.01 -8.67
CA PHE A 87 -6.47 9.80 -8.04
C PHE A 87 -5.75 9.47 -6.75
N THR A 88 -6.43 8.76 -5.87
CA THR A 88 -5.88 8.17 -4.66
C THR A 88 -5.76 6.67 -4.87
N LEU A 89 -4.58 6.09 -4.61
CA LEU A 89 -4.30 4.66 -4.65
C LEU A 89 -3.83 4.22 -3.27
N ALA A 90 -4.61 3.35 -2.61
CA ALA A 90 -4.36 2.86 -1.25
C ALA A 90 -4.05 3.99 -0.24
N GLY A 91 -4.82 5.09 -0.30
CA GLY A 91 -4.63 6.26 0.56
C GLY A 91 -3.55 7.26 0.11
N GLN A 92 -2.76 6.97 -0.92
CA GLN A 92 -1.75 7.89 -1.46
C GLN A 92 -2.24 8.61 -2.71
N ARG A 93 -2.06 9.94 -2.78
CA ARG A 93 -2.42 10.76 -3.96
C ARG A 93 -1.38 10.66 -5.07
N PHE A 94 -1.89 10.65 -6.30
CA PHE A 94 -1.13 10.68 -7.55
C PHE A 94 -1.82 11.60 -8.55
N MET A 95 -1.04 12.05 -9.53
CA MET A 95 -1.52 12.79 -10.69
C MET A 95 -1.09 12.03 -11.94
N GLY A 96 -2.03 11.70 -12.82
CA GLY A 96 -1.74 11.27 -14.20
C GLY A 96 -1.79 12.47 -15.14
N LEU A 97 -0.76 12.65 -15.97
CA LEU A 97 -0.67 13.71 -16.96
C LEU A 97 -0.60 13.11 -18.37
N ASN A 98 -1.56 13.49 -19.23
CA ASN A 98 -1.53 13.15 -20.64
C ASN A 98 -0.66 14.16 -21.41
N GLY A 99 0.53 13.69 -21.78
CA GLY A 99 1.55 14.49 -22.46
C GLY A 99 1.61 14.35 -23.97
N GLY A 100 0.76 13.52 -24.59
CA GLY A 100 0.66 13.32 -26.04
C GLY A 100 1.73 12.41 -26.63
N THR A 101 2.89 12.33 -25.99
CA THR A 101 4.01 11.49 -26.40
C THR A 101 4.24 10.38 -25.39
N LYS A 102 4.64 9.21 -25.90
CA LYS A 102 5.01 8.09 -25.03
C LYS A 102 6.39 8.38 -24.42
N VAL A 103 6.46 8.38 -23.09
CA VAL A 103 7.70 8.37 -22.32
C VAL A 103 7.82 6.98 -21.69
N GLU A 104 9.02 6.39 -21.73
CA GLU A 104 9.24 5.07 -21.14
C GLU A 104 9.42 5.20 -19.63
N HIS A 105 8.61 4.48 -18.88
CA HIS A 105 8.79 4.30 -17.44
C HIS A 105 9.88 3.26 -17.18
N THR A 106 10.85 3.63 -16.34
CA THR A 106 12.02 2.80 -16.01
C THR A 106 11.92 2.24 -14.60
N ASP A 107 12.81 1.31 -14.26
CA ASP A 107 12.87 0.71 -12.92
C ASP A 107 13.29 1.69 -11.81
N ALA A 108 13.60 2.94 -12.16
CA ALA A 108 13.95 4.00 -11.21
C ALA A 108 12.80 4.40 -10.28
N VAL A 109 11.55 4.25 -10.72
CA VAL A 109 10.35 4.47 -9.91
C VAL A 109 9.43 3.27 -10.06
N SER A 110 8.99 2.71 -8.93
CA SER A 110 8.05 1.60 -8.90
C SER A 110 7.07 1.72 -7.74
N PHE A 111 5.91 1.08 -7.88
CA PHE A 111 4.94 0.91 -6.81
C PHE A 111 5.18 -0.43 -6.12
N LYS A 112 5.73 -0.39 -4.91
CA LYS A 112 5.81 -1.56 -4.04
C LYS A 112 4.53 -1.68 -3.24
N ILE A 113 3.84 -2.81 -3.41
CA ILE A 113 2.71 -3.21 -2.59
C ILE A 113 3.19 -4.29 -1.63
N GLY A 114 2.96 -4.07 -0.34
CA GLY A 114 3.06 -5.12 0.68
C GLY A 114 1.80 -5.94 0.67
N CYS A 115 1.94 -7.26 0.55
CA CYS A 115 0.81 -8.18 0.59
C CYS A 115 0.80 -8.96 1.89
N GLU A 116 -0.38 -9.07 2.49
CA GLU A 116 -0.56 -9.76 3.78
C GLU A 116 -0.40 -11.28 3.64
N ASP A 117 -0.91 -11.83 2.53
CA ASP A 117 -0.91 -13.27 2.26
C ASP A 117 -0.70 -13.58 0.76
N GLN A 118 -0.68 -14.88 0.44
CA GLN A 118 -0.51 -15.35 -0.94
C GLN A 118 -1.72 -15.03 -1.83
N ALA A 119 -2.93 -14.98 -1.28
CA ALA A 119 -4.13 -14.71 -2.06
C ALA A 119 -4.13 -13.27 -2.60
N GLU A 120 -3.64 -12.31 -1.81
CA GLU A 120 -3.47 -10.93 -2.26
C GLU A 120 -2.36 -10.82 -3.33
N VAL A 121 -1.23 -11.52 -3.14
CA VAL A 121 -0.17 -11.59 -4.16
C VAL A 121 -0.73 -12.09 -5.48
N ASP A 122 -1.45 -13.22 -5.45
CA ASP A 122 -2.02 -13.84 -6.64
C ASP A 122 -3.04 -12.91 -7.31
N ARG A 123 -3.98 -12.35 -6.55
CA ARG A 123 -5.02 -11.45 -7.06
C ARG A 123 -4.42 -10.23 -7.79
N LEU A 124 -3.45 -9.56 -7.16
CA LEU A 124 -2.84 -8.35 -7.73
C LEU A 124 -1.96 -8.69 -8.94
N TRP A 125 -1.14 -9.73 -8.80
CA TRP A 125 -0.26 -10.18 -9.88
C TRP A 125 -1.06 -10.58 -11.12
N ASP A 126 -2.08 -11.41 -10.92
CA ASP A 126 -2.89 -11.95 -12.01
C ASP A 126 -3.72 -10.83 -12.66
N ALA A 127 -4.25 -9.88 -11.90
CA ALA A 127 -4.95 -8.71 -12.44
C ALA A 127 -4.03 -7.82 -13.30
N LEU A 128 -2.80 -7.56 -12.85
CA LEU A 128 -1.82 -6.78 -13.61
C LEU A 128 -1.40 -7.50 -14.91
N CYS A 129 -1.17 -8.81 -14.84
CA CYS A 129 -0.83 -9.62 -16.01
C CYS A 129 -2.00 -9.73 -17.01
N ALA A 130 -3.22 -9.98 -16.52
CA ALA A 130 -4.42 -10.06 -17.34
C ALA A 130 -4.70 -8.75 -18.11
N ASN A 131 -4.33 -7.61 -17.53
CA ASN A 131 -4.40 -6.30 -18.18
C ASN A 131 -3.16 -5.98 -19.05
N GLY A 132 -2.49 -7.00 -19.60
CA GLY A 132 -1.34 -6.83 -20.51
C GLY A 132 -0.01 -6.52 -19.83
N GLY A 133 0.08 -6.73 -18.51
CA GLY A 133 1.34 -6.63 -17.78
C GLY A 133 2.33 -7.75 -18.14
N GLN A 134 3.62 -7.43 -18.00
CA GLN A 134 4.74 -8.31 -18.31
C GLN A 134 5.51 -8.64 -17.03
N PRO A 135 5.48 -9.91 -16.59
CA PRO A 135 6.34 -10.40 -15.52
C PRO A 135 7.82 -10.11 -15.74
N VAL A 136 8.54 -9.80 -14.67
CA VAL A 136 10.00 -9.65 -14.65
C VAL A 136 10.60 -10.73 -13.74
N GLN A 137 11.14 -10.37 -12.57
CA GLN A 137 11.77 -11.30 -11.63
C GLN A 137 11.55 -10.80 -10.20
N CYS A 138 11.58 -11.70 -9.21
CA CYS A 138 11.56 -11.35 -7.78
C CYS A 138 10.33 -10.51 -7.36
N GLY A 139 9.16 -10.78 -7.94
CA GLY A 139 7.93 -10.02 -7.64
C GLY A 139 7.77 -8.73 -8.45
N TRP A 140 8.66 -8.46 -9.40
CA TRP A 140 8.55 -7.31 -10.30
C TRP A 140 7.71 -7.63 -11.54
N LEU A 141 6.94 -6.64 -11.99
CA LEU A 141 6.29 -6.62 -13.30
C LEU A 141 6.20 -5.20 -13.85
N LYS A 142 5.98 -5.09 -15.16
CA LYS A 142 5.62 -3.85 -15.84
C LYS A 142 4.18 -3.93 -16.31
N ASP A 143 3.33 -2.94 -16.04
CA ASP A 143 1.97 -2.92 -16.58
C ASP A 143 1.93 -2.53 -18.08
N ARG A 144 0.73 -2.55 -18.69
CA ARG A 144 0.57 -2.20 -20.11
C ARG A 144 0.99 -0.78 -20.49
N TRP A 145 1.00 0.16 -19.53
CA TRP A 145 1.46 1.54 -19.75
C TRP A 145 2.95 1.71 -19.50
N GLY A 146 3.61 0.73 -18.90
CA GLY A 146 5.03 0.75 -18.61
C GLY A 146 5.38 0.92 -17.14
N MET A 147 4.41 1.20 -16.27
CA MET A 147 4.68 1.46 -14.86
C MET A 147 5.21 0.21 -14.18
N ARG A 148 6.15 0.40 -13.25
CA ARG A 148 6.83 -0.70 -12.56
C ARG A 148 6.14 -1.00 -11.24
N TRP A 149 5.89 -2.27 -11.00
CA TRP A 149 5.20 -2.76 -9.80
C TRP A 149 6.04 -3.83 -9.13
N GLN A 150 6.03 -3.81 -7.80
CA GLN A 150 6.60 -4.86 -6.96
C GLN A 150 5.49 -5.41 -6.07
N ILE A 151 5.04 -6.63 -6.33
CA ILE A 151 4.00 -7.31 -5.55
C ILE A 151 4.71 -8.25 -4.59
N VAL A 152 4.83 -7.85 -3.32
CA VAL A 152 5.78 -8.46 -2.38
C VAL A 152 5.06 -8.88 -1.09
N PRO A 153 5.11 -10.16 -0.69
CA PRO A 153 4.63 -10.58 0.62
C PRO A 153 5.42 -9.89 1.73
N ASP A 154 4.75 -9.31 2.73
CA ASP A 154 5.44 -8.59 3.81
C ASP A 154 6.32 -9.51 4.67
N ALA A 155 5.98 -10.80 4.74
CA ALA A 155 6.82 -11.80 5.39
C ALA A 155 8.18 -11.99 4.70
N MET A 156 8.26 -11.83 3.37
CA MET A 156 9.53 -11.94 2.64
C MET A 156 10.55 -10.92 3.16
N MET A 157 10.12 -9.67 3.37
CA MET A 157 11.00 -8.61 3.88
C MET A 157 11.56 -8.96 5.26
N ARG A 158 10.76 -9.63 6.11
CA ARG A 158 11.22 -10.11 7.42
C ARG A 158 12.24 -11.25 7.30
N TYR A 159 12.03 -12.19 6.38
CA TYR A 159 12.98 -13.29 6.15
C TYR A 159 14.34 -12.77 5.67
N LEU A 160 14.34 -11.84 4.71
CA LEU A 160 15.58 -11.28 4.14
C LEU A 160 16.33 -10.37 5.13
N ALA A 161 15.61 -9.70 6.04
CA ALA A 161 16.18 -8.85 7.08
C ALA A 161 16.56 -9.61 8.36
N SER A 162 16.40 -10.94 8.41
CA SER A 162 16.67 -11.73 9.61
C SER A 162 18.13 -11.63 10.08
N PRO A 163 18.37 -11.59 11.41
CA PRO A 163 19.72 -11.68 11.96
C PRO A 163 20.36 -13.06 11.74
N ASP A 164 19.56 -14.13 11.55
CA ASP A 164 20.07 -15.42 11.10
C ASP A 164 20.43 -15.31 9.61
N ARG A 165 21.72 -15.06 9.36
CA ARG A 165 22.26 -14.87 8.01
C ARG A 165 22.16 -16.15 7.16
N ALA A 166 22.23 -17.34 7.77
CA ALA A 166 22.09 -18.58 7.02
C ALA A 166 20.66 -18.75 6.51
N ALA A 167 19.66 -18.50 7.37
CA ALA A 167 18.26 -18.50 6.99
C ALA A 167 17.92 -17.42 5.96
N ALA A 168 18.39 -16.19 6.16
CA ALA A 168 18.21 -15.09 5.20
C ALA A 168 18.83 -15.41 3.83
N ASN A 169 20.01 -16.03 3.79
CA ASN A 169 20.66 -16.43 2.54
C ASN A 169 19.86 -17.51 1.78
N ARG A 170 19.27 -18.49 2.49
CA ARG A 170 18.40 -19.49 1.84
C ARG A 170 17.13 -18.85 1.27
N ALA A 171 16.49 -17.96 2.02
CA ALA A 171 15.32 -17.21 1.55
C ALA A 171 15.65 -16.36 0.32
N MET A 172 16.79 -15.64 0.33
CA MET A 172 17.27 -14.86 -0.81
C MET A 172 17.53 -15.75 -2.03
N ALA A 173 18.22 -16.88 -1.85
CA ALA A 173 18.51 -17.81 -2.93
C ALA A 173 17.25 -18.44 -3.54
N ALA A 174 16.19 -18.65 -2.74
CA ALA A 174 14.89 -19.08 -3.23
C ALA A 174 14.19 -17.97 -4.01
N MET A 175 14.13 -16.75 -3.45
CA MET A 175 13.52 -15.57 -4.10
C MET A 175 14.13 -15.29 -5.48
N MET A 176 15.46 -15.39 -5.62
CA MET A 176 16.13 -15.14 -6.90
C MET A 176 15.73 -16.11 -8.02
N LYS A 177 15.10 -17.24 -7.70
CA LYS A 177 14.58 -18.20 -8.67
C LYS A 177 13.10 -17.97 -9.02
N MET A 178 12.45 -17.00 -8.37
CA MET A 178 11.03 -16.73 -8.52
C MET A 178 10.78 -15.54 -9.45
N VAL A 179 9.69 -15.64 -10.22
CA VAL A 179 9.13 -14.52 -10.98
C VAL A 179 7.98 -13.91 -10.19
N LYS A 180 6.85 -14.63 -10.07
CA LYS A 180 5.85 -14.40 -9.03
C LYS A 180 6.35 -15.01 -7.72
N LEU A 181 6.18 -14.31 -6.61
CA LEU A 181 6.65 -14.77 -5.30
C LEU A 181 5.69 -15.81 -4.70
N ASP A 182 6.26 -16.94 -4.28
CA ASP A 182 5.58 -17.98 -3.49
C ASP A 182 5.99 -17.81 -2.02
N LEU A 183 5.08 -17.27 -1.21
CA LEU A 183 5.29 -17.01 0.21
C LEU A 183 5.63 -18.28 0.98
N GLU A 184 4.94 -19.37 0.70
CA GLU A 184 5.17 -20.64 1.40
C GLU A 184 6.52 -21.25 0.97
N GLY A 185 6.87 -21.15 -0.32
CA GLY A 185 8.20 -21.50 -0.81
C GLY A 185 9.32 -20.72 -0.13
N LEU A 186 9.15 -19.41 0.05
CA LEU A 186 10.09 -18.56 0.78
C LEU A 186 10.20 -18.96 2.26
N ARG A 187 9.07 -19.23 2.92
CA ARG A 187 9.03 -19.69 4.30
C ARG A 187 9.78 -21.01 4.47
N ARG A 188 9.53 -22.01 3.61
CA ARG A 188 10.25 -23.29 3.64
C ARG A 188 11.75 -23.12 3.47
N ALA A 189 12.17 -22.27 2.53
CA ALA A 189 13.60 -22.01 2.32
C ALA A 189 14.24 -21.35 3.55
N TYR A 190 13.55 -20.39 4.17
CA TYR A 190 13.99 -19.72 5.38
C TYR A 190 14.15 -20.71 6.55
N GLU A 191 13.15 -21.56 6.79
CA GLU A 191 13.11 -22.49 7.94
C GLU A 191 13.92 -23.79 7.74
N ALA A 192 14.39 -24.08 6.52
CA ALA A 192 15.11 -25.32 6.24
C ALA A 192 16.34 -25.48 7.14
N VAL A 193 16.41 -26.58 7.88
CA VAL A 193 17.59 -26.94 8.66
C VAL A 193 18.61 -27.57 7.72
N THR A 194 19.80 -26.96 7.66
CA THR A 194 20.98 -27.49 6.95
C THR A 194 21.79 -28.40 7.86
#